data_AF-A0A914LJ59-F1
#
_entry.id   AF-A0A914LJ59-F1
#
_cell.length_a   1.000
_cell.length_b   1.000
_cell.length_c   1.000
_cell.angle_alpha   90.00
_cell.angle_beta   90.00
_cell.angle_gamma   90.00
#
_symmetry.space_group_name_H-M   'P 1'
#
loop_
_entity.id
_entity.type
_entity.pdbx_description
1 polymer ?
#
loop_
_entity_poly.entity_id
_entity_poly.type
_entity_poly.pdbx_seq_one_letter_code
_entity_poly.pdbx_strand_id
1 'polypeptide(L)'
;MLAKICTDLNKPNGQFYLEADRHKIIDFMNSLKIRKVPGIGPKCEAVLKSIGVEKCSDLFEKRAKIRYIFTNLHSEWLLKVSLGLDAWEIDKVNNQKSAGIGRSFTPKQNFTELCQILYKLCRKLIKSLPSSRIVGGRSATLSIKFATFEYITRCKSVDFVIQNVEMLYPIVEGLLKKELVGRHDAIRLLGVRLSDLIFYGFNFDEENGGVEEEEELQQGVSNYLIKF
;
A
#
# COMPACT_ATOMS: atom_id res chain seq x y z
N MET A 1 -14.59 -7.38 -9.49
CA MET A 1 -13.79 -8.60 -9.78
C MET A 1 -14.06 -9.10 -11.20
N LEU A 2 -15.27 -9.57 -11.52
CA LEU A 2 -15.62 -10.19 -12.81
C LEU A 2 -15.24 -9.32 -14.01
N ALA A 3 -15.59 -8.04 -14.01
CA ALA A 3 -15.23 -7.11 -15.08
C ALA A 3 -13.71 -7.05 -15.33
N LYS A 4 -12.91 -7.03 -14.25
CA LYS A 4 -11.44 -7.03 -14.36
C LYS A 4 -10.90 -8.31 -15.00
N ILE A 5 -11.54 -9.45 -14.78
CA ILE A 5 -11.19 -10.72 -15.43
C ILE A 5 -11.57 -10.66 -16.91
N CYS A 6 -12.79 -10.20 -17.22
CA CYS A 6 -13.31 -10.10 -18.58
C CYS A 6 -12.44 -9.22 -19.49
N THR A 7 -11.94 -8.09 -18.98
CA THR A 7 -11.05 -7.19 -19.73
C THR A 7 -9.75 -7.85 -20.22
N ASP A 8 -9.31 -8.95 -19.61
CA ASP A 8 -8.07 -9.63 -19.98
C ASP A 8 -8.28 -10.83 -20.94
N LEU A 9 -9.54 -11.24 -21.21
CA LEU A 9 -9.82 -12.44 -22.01
C LEU A 9 -9.58 -12.24 -23.51
N ASN A 10 -10.06 -11.12 -24.06
CA ASN A 10 -10.00 -10.83 -25.49
C ASN A 10 -8.93 -9.78 -25.83
N LYS A 11 -7.82 -9.75 -25.07
CA LYS A 11 -6.69 -8.88 -25.41
C LYS A 11 -5.88 -9.46 -26.58
N PRO A 12 -5.33 -8.62 -27.47
CA PRO A 12 -5.44 -7.15 -27.51
C PRO A 12 -6.71 -6.65 -28.25
N ASN A 13 -7.18 -5.45 -27.90
CA ASN A 13 -8.28 -4.70 -28.55
C ASN A 13 -9.63 -5.44 -28.75
N GLY A 14 -9.98 -6.39 -27.89
CA GLY A 14 -11.29 -7.03 -27.85
C GLY A 14 -12.03 -6.75 -26.53
N GLN A 15 -13.34 -6.97 -26.55
CA GLN A 15 -14.22 -6.85 -25.39
C GLN A 15 -14.88 -8.20 -25.07
N PHE A 16 -15.21 -8.41 -23.81
CA PHE A 16 -15.94 -9.59 -23.35
C PHE A 16 -17.08 -9.13 -22.45
N TYR A 17 -18.31 -9.46 -22.82
CA TYR A 17 -19.50 -9.16 -22.04
C TYR A 17 -19.93 -10.42 -21.29
N LEU A 18 -19.87 -10.38 -19.96
CA LEU A 18 -20.45 -11.40 -19.11
C LEU A 18 -21.85 -10.94 -18.71
N GLU A 19 -22.86 -11.66 -19.16
CA GLU A 19 -24.26 -11.39 -18.80
C GLU A 19 -24.47 -11.49 -17.29
N ALA A 20 -25.31 -10.60 -16.76
CA ALA A 20 -25.69 -10.56 -15.34
C ALA A 20 -26.71 -11.66 -14.97
N ASP A 21 -26.47 -12.87 -15.45
CA ASP A 21 -27.22 -14.06 -15.12
C ASP A 21 -26.40 -14.96 -14.20
N ARG A 22 -27.05 -15.50 -13.16
CA ARG A 22 -26.39 -16.30 -12.13
C ARG A 22 -25.75 -17.55 -12.72
N HIS A 23 -26.43 -18.25 -13.63
CA HIS A 23 -25.91 -19.48 -14.21
C HIS A 23 -24.68 -19.18 -15.07
N LYS A 24 -24.77 -18.17 -15.94
CA LYS A 24 -23.63 -17.71 -16.77
C LYS A 24 -22.41 -17.31 -15.93
N ILE A 25 -22.61 -16.63 -14.80
CA ILE A 25 -21.53 -16.26 -13.88
C ILE A 25 -20.90 -17.50 -13.24
N ILE A 26 -21.70 -18.44 -12.75
CA ILE A 26 -21.19 -19.66 -12.11
C ILE A 26 -20.41 -20.51 -13.12
N ASP A 27 -20.93 -20.71 -14.32
CA ASP A 27 -20.27 -21.47 -15.39
C ASP A 27 -18.94 -20.83 -15.80
N PHE A 28 -18.95 -19.50 -15.95
CA PHE A 28 -17.75 -18.73 -16.19
C PHE A 28 -16.70 -18.96 -15.10
N MET A 29 -17.10 -18.87 -13.82
CA MET A 29 -16.19 -19.07 -12.70
C MET A 29 -15.66 -20.51 -12.64
N ASN A 30 -16.52 -21.53 -12.82
CA ASN A 30 -16.13 -22.93 -12.75
C ASN A 30 -15.01 -23.30 -13.74
N SER A 31 -15.02 -22.70 -14.93
CA SER A 31 -13.99 -22.93 -15.95
C SER A 31 -12.69 -22.14 -15.71
N LEU A 32 -12.72 -21.10 -14.88
CA LEU A 32 -11.64 -20.15 -14.72
C LEU A 32 -10.49 -20.71 -13.87
N LYS A 33 -9.25 -20.58 -14.36
CA LYS A 33 -8.04 -20.86 -13.58
C LYS A 33 -7.92 -19.87 -12.42
N ILE A 34 -7.58 -20.34 -11.22
CA ILE A 34 -7.46 -19.47 -10.03
C ILE A 34 -6.49 -18.30 -10.22
N ARG A 35 -5.43 -18.50 -11.01
CA ARG A 35 -4.41 -17.47 -11.28
C ARG A 35 -4.93 -16.24 -12.03
N LYS A 36 -6.09 -16.36 -12.69
CA LYS A 36 -6.74 -15.24 -13.38
C LYS A 36 -7.55 -14.35 -12.42
N VAL A 37 -7.82 -14.81 -11.20
CA VAL A 37 -8.53 -14.02 -10.20
C VAL A 37 -7.61 -12.92 -9.66
N PRO A 38 -8.02 -11.63 -9.72
CA PRO A 38 -7.27 -10.54 -9.10
C PRO A 38 -7.08 -10.79 -7.60
N GLY A 39 -5.85 -10.61 -7.09
CA GLY A 39 -5.50 -10.89 -5.70
C GLY A 39 -4.85 -12.26 -5.50
N ILE A 40 -5.02 -13.22 -6.42
CA ILE A 40 -4.32 -14.51 -6.36
C ILE A 40 -2.94 -14.37 -7.03
N GLY A 41 -1.92 -14.10 -6.20
CA GLY A 41 -0.51 -14.07 -6.57
C GLY A 41 0.11 -15.46 -6.78
N PRO A 42 1.37 -15.55 -7.27
CA PRO A 42 2.05 -16.84 -7.49
C PRO A 42 2.25 -17.63 -6.19
N LYS A 43 2.43 -16.94 -5.05
CA LYS A 43 2.54 -17.58 -3.73
C LYS A 43 1.22 -18.21 -3.28
N CYS A 44 0.12 -17.46 -3.41
CA CYS A 44 -1.21 -17.96 -3.05
C CYS A 44 -1.61 -19.12 -3.98
N GLU A 45 -1.34 -18.99 -5.28
CA GLU A 45 -1.53 -20.08 -6.25
C GLU A 45 -0.77 -21.35 -5.86
N ALA A 46 0.49 -21.25 -5.42
CA ALA A 46 1.27 -22.41 -5.00
C ALA A 46 0.67 -23.12 -3.79
N VAL A 47 0.18 -22.37 -2.79
CA VAL A 47 -0.49 -22.92 -1.60
C VAL A 47 -1.83 -23.56 -1.97
N LEU A 48 -2.59 -22.95 -2.87
CA LEU A 48 -3.85 -23.51 -3.35
C LEU A 48 -3.60 -24.79 -4.19
N LYS A 49 -2.57 -24.80 -5.03
CA LYS A 49 -2.18 -25.99 -5.80
C LYS A 49 -1.71 -27.15 -4.92
N SER A 50 -1.02 -26.88 -3.80
CA SER A 50 -0.59 -27.96 -2.89
C SER A 50 -1.76 -28.71 -2.23
N ILE A 51 -2.94 -28.07 -2.16
CA ILE A 51 -4.20 -28.72 -1.75
C ILE A 51 -5.07 -29.16 -2.93
N GLY A 52 -4.53 -29.10 -4.15
CA GLY A 52 -5.13 -29.51 -5.41
C GLY A 52 -6.20 -28.55 -5.95
N VAL A 53 -6.16 -27.27 -5.61
CA VAL A 53 -7.02 -26.24 -6.20
C VAL A 53 -6.32 -25.67 -7.43
N GLU A 54 -6.91 -25.83 -8.61
CA GLU A 54 -6.41 -25.27 -9.87
C GLU A 54 -7.43 -24.34 -10.54
N LYS A 55 -8.71 -24.63 -10.38
CA LYS A 55 -9.83 -23.84 -10.90
C LYS A 55 -10.68 -23.26 -9.78
N CYS A 56 -11.50 -22.26 -10.10
CA CYS A 56 -12.40 -21.67 -9.11
C CYS A 56 -13.51 -22.64 -8.66
N SER A 57 -13.86 -23.67 -9.45
CA SER A 57 -14.71 -24.78 -9.01
C SER A 57 -14.15 -25.46 -7.76
N ASP A 58 -12.85 -25.71 -7.76
CA ASP A 58 -12.16 -26.44 -6.69
C ASP A 58 -12.11 -25.62 -5.39
N LEU A 59 -12.15 -24.28 -5.49
CA LEU A 59 -12.25 -23.40 -4.33
C LEU A 59 -13.53 -23.67 -3.55
N PHE A 60 -14.66 -23.81 -4.26
CA PHE A 60 -15.94 -24.09 -3.60
C PHE A 60 -15.94 -25.50 -3.00
N GLU A 61 -15.46 -26.51 -3.71
CA GLU A 61 -15.38 -27.89 -3.22
C GLU A 61 -14.50 -27.99 -1.96
N LYS A 62 -13.36 -27.31 -1.95
CA LYS A 62 -12.35 -27.38 -0.87
C LYS A 62 -12.50 -26.27 0.17
N ARG A 63 -13.62 -25.53 0.16
CA ARG A 63 -13.89 -24.40 1.08
C ARG A 63 -13.65 -24.73 2.55
N ALA A 64 -14.00 -25.93 2.99
CA ALA A 64 -13.76 -26.39 4.36
C ALA A 64 -12.27 -26.48 4.69
N LYS A 65 -11.45 -27.07 3.80
CA LYS A 65 -9.99 -27.17 3.98
C LYS A 65 -9.32 -25.80 3.92
N ILE A 66 -9.77 -24.94 2.99
CA ILE A 66 -9.26 -23.57 2.84
C ILE A 66 -9.44 -22.76 4.14
N ARG A 67 -10.56 -22.95 4.85
CA ARG A 67 -10.82 -22.29 6.13
C ARG A 67 -9.80 -22.62 7.23
N TYR A 68 -9.19 -23.80 7.20
CA TYR A 68 -8.17 -24.20 8.19
C TYR A 68 -6.76 -23.72 7.83
N ILE A 69 -6.50 -23.43 6.56
CA ILE A 69 -5.15 -23.07 6.07
C ILE A 69 -4.96 -21.56 6.07
N PHE A 70 -6.02 -20.82 5.71
CA PHE A 70 -5.98 -19.37 5.57
C PHE A 70 -6.65 -18.67 6.75
N THR A 71 -6.34 -17.38 6.92
CA THR A 71 -7.04 -16.54 7.89
C THR A 71 -8.52 -16.44 7.54
N ASN A 72 -9.33 -16.09 8.54
CA ASN A 72 -10.78 -15.98 8.37
C ASN A 72 -11.15 -15.03 7.21
N LEU A 73 -10.55 -13.84 7.20
CA LEU A 73 -10.72 -12.84 6.15
C LEU A 73 -10.41 -13.38 4.75
N HIS A 74 -9.29 -14.12 4.61
CA HIS A 74 -8.87 -14.59 3.29
C HIS A 74 -9.70 -15.79 2.81
N SER A 75 -10.06 -16.70 3.71
CA SER A 75 -10.93 -17.84 3.39
C SER A 75 -12.35 -17.40 2.98
N GLU A 76 -12.92 -16.40 3.66
CA GLU A 76 -14.21 -15.81 3.29
C GLU A 76 -14.15 -15.11 1.94
N TRP A 77 -13.07 -14.38 1.68
CA TRP A 77 -12.83 -13.78 0.36
C TRP A 77 -12.73 -14.86 -0.74
N LEU A 78 -11.97 -15.94 -0.54
CA LEU A 78 -11.86 -17.04 -1.51
C LEU A 78 -13.20 -17.74 -1.76
N LEU A 79 -14.05 -17.85 -0.72
CA LEU A 79 -15.40 -18.39 -0.87
C LEU A 79 -16.28 -17.46 -1.73
N LYS A 80 -16.26 -16.14 -1.47
CA LYS A 80 -16.98 -15.15 -2.30
C LYS A 80 -16.51 -15.20 -3.75
N VAL A 81 -15.19 -15.28 -3.97
CA VAL A 81 -14.58 -15.45 -5.30
C VAL A 81 -15.14 -16.69 -5.99
N SER A 82 -15.20 -17.85 -5.32
CA SER A 82 -15.72 -19.09 -5.92
C SER A 82 -17.17 -18.97 -6.41
N LEU A 83 -17.94 -18.07 -5.81
CA LEU A 83 -19.34 -17.78 -6.16
C LEU A 83 -19.49 -16.62 -7.16
N GLY A 84 -18.39 -16.05 -7.67
CA GLY A 84 -18.41 -14.88 -8.54
C GLY A 84 -18.76 -13.57 -7.84
N LEU A 85 -18.76 -13.55 -6.50
CA LEU A 85 -19.08 -12.37 -5.71
C LEU A 85 -17.82 -11.53 -5.47
N ASP A 86 -17.98 -10.21 -5.49
CA ASP A 86 -16.95 -9.31 -5.02
C ASP A 86 -17.10 -9.04 -3.52
N ALA A 87 -15.99 -8.80 -2.84
CA ALA A 87 -15.97 -8.55 -1.41
C ALA A 87 -15.92 -7.06 -1.06
N TRP A 88 -15.75 -6.19 -2.05
CA TRP A 88 -15.43 -4.78 -1.84
C TRP A 88 -16.51 -3.88 -2.42
N GLU A 89 -17.09 -3.03 -1.57
CA GLU A 89 -17.80 -1.85 -2.04
C GLU A 89 -16.79 -0.86 -2.62
N ILE A 90 -17.17 -0.18 -3.69
CA ILE A 90 -16.33 0.82 -4.32
C ILE A 90 -16.49 2.10 -3.51
N ASP A 91 -15.66 2.27 -2.48
CA ASP A 91 -15.56 3.54 -1.77
C ASP A 91 -15.00 4.61 -2.70
N LYS A 92 -15.78 5.68 -2.90
CA LYS A 92 -15.40 6.80 -3.77
C LYS A 92 -14.26 7.65 -3.18
N VAL A 93 -14.02 7.56 -1.88
CA VAL A 93 -13.01 8.35 -1.16
C VAL A 93 -12.06 7.40 -0.44
N ASN A 94 -10.91 7.12 -1.05
CA ASN A 94 -9.83 6.38 -0.40
C ASN A 94 -8.67 7.32 -0.12
N ASN A 95 -8.63 7.85 1.09
CA ASN A 95 -7.51 8.69 1.52
C ASN A 95 -6.23 7.85 1.59
N GLN A 96 -5.15 8.43 1.08
CA GLN A 96 -3.86 7.78 1.03
C GLN A 96 -3.40 7.44 2.46
N LYS A 97 -3.12 6.16 2.76
CA LYS A 97 -2.71 5.75 4.13
C LYS A 97 -1.22 6.01 4.42
N SER A 98 -0.44 6.25 3.37
CA SER A 98 1.01 6.49 3.48
C SER A 98 1.60 7.03 2.19
N ALA A 99 2.65 7.82 2.30
CA ALA A 99 3.43 8.35 1.17
C ALA A 99 4.88 7.89 1.31
N GLY A 100 5.47 7.33 0.26
CA GLY A 100 6.86 6.86 0.33
C GLY A 100 7.54 6.82 -1.02
N ILE A 101 8.86 7.00 -0.99
CA ILE A 101 9.73 6.93 -2.16
C ILE A 101 10.92 6.04 -1.82
N GLY A 102 11.24 5.13 -2.73
CA GLY A 102 12.45 4.33 -2.66
C GLY A 102 13.18 4.30 -3.98
N ARG A 103 14.48 4.02 -3.94
CA ARG A 103 15.32 3.92 -5.13
C ARG A 103 16.32 2.78 -4.99
N SER A 104 16.38 1.95 -6.04
CA SER A 104 17.48 1.00 -6.22
C SER A 104 18.68 1.69 -6.86
N PHE A 105 19.88 1.30 -6.46
CA PHE A 105 21.16 1.81 -6.94
C PHE A 105 22.24 0.72 -6.92
N THR A 106 23.37 0.97 -7.57
CA THR A 106 24.55 0.09 -7.51
C THR A 106 24.97 -0.11 -6.06
N PRO A 107 25.21 -1.34 -5.57
CA PRO A 107 25.48 -1.59 -4.16
C PRO A 107 26.57 -0.70 -3.56
N LYS A 108 26.29 -0.11 -2.39
CA LYS A 108 27.18 0.81 -1.67
C LYS A 108 27.29 0.43 -0.19
N GLN A 109 28.49 0.51 0.36
CA GLN A 109 28.76 0.32 1.79
C GLN A 109 29.10 1.64 2.51
N ASN A 110 29.56 2.65 1.77
CA ASN A 110 29.99 3.92 2.34
C ASN A 110 28.80 4.67 2.96
N PHE A 111 28.86 4.87 4.28
CA PHE A 111 27.82 5.55 5.04
C PHE A 111 27.52 6.97 4.53
N THR A 112 28.55 7.73 4.17
CA THR A 112 28.37 9.11 3.69
C THR A 112 27.59 9.14 2.36
N GLU A 113 27.86 8.20 1.46
CA GLU A 113 27.12 8.08 0.21
C GLU A 113 25.66 7.67 0.44
N LEU A 114 25.43 6.76 1.38
CA LEU A 114 24.09 6.33 1.76
C LEU A 114 23.29 7.48 2.38
N CYS A 115 23.90 8.28 3.25
CA CYS A 115 23.30 9.50 3.80
C CYS A 115 22.93 10.52 2.72
N GLN A 116 23.79 10.73 1.72
CA GLN A 116 23.47 11.63 0.61
C GLN A 116 22.27 11.13 -0.22
N ILE A 117 22.19 9.81 -0.46
CA ILE A 117 21.04 9.21 -1.15
C ILE A 117 19.78 9.36 -0.30
N LEU A 118 19.89 9.08 1.00
CA LEU A 118 18.78 9.16 1.95
C LEU A 118 18.23 10.59 2.05
N TYR A 119 19.10 11.59 2.18
CA TYR A 119 18.72 13.00 2.19
C TYR A 119 17.98 13.41 0.91
N LYS A 120 18.48 12.97 -0.26
CA LYS A 120 17.80 13.19 -1.55
C LYS A 120 16.43 12.54 -1.60
N LEU A 121 16.25 11.35 -0.99
CA LEU A 121 14.94 10.68 -0.90
C LEU A 121 13.99 11.44 0.02
N CYS A 122 14.43 11.88 1.19
CA CYS A 122 13.65 12.72 2.10
C CYS A 122 13.17 13.99 1.41
N ARG A 123 14.07 14.72 0.73
CA ARG A 123 13.72 15.94 -0.01
C ARG A 123 12.68 15.69 -1.10
N LYS A 124 12.81 14.59 -1.85
CA LYS A 124 11.83 14.22 -2.88
C LYS A 124 10.48 13.88 -2.27
N LEU A 125 10.47 13.14 -1.16
CA LEU A 125 9.24 12.75 -0.48
C LEU A 125 8.48 13.98 0.03
N ILE A 126 9.15 14.85 0.80
CA ILE A 126 8.56 16.09 1.33
C ILE A 126 8.03 16.98 0.19
N LYS A 127 8.81 17.15 -0.90
CA LYS A 127 8.37 17.93 -2.06
C LYS A 127 7.12 17.35 -2.75
N SER A 128 6.87 16.05 -2.63
CA SER A 128 5.71 15.39 -3.25
C SER A 128 4.43 15.45 -2.41
N LEU A 129 4.52 15.73 -1.10
CA LEU A 129 3.36 15.70 -0.19
C LEU A 129 2.25 16.70 -0.56
N PRO A 130 2.55 17.97 -0.92
CA PRO A 130 1.49 18.95 -1.20
C PRO A 130 0.61 18.57 -2.39
N SER A 131 1.15 17.88 -3.40
CA SER A 131 0.39 17.43 -4.57
C SER A 131 -0.74 16.45 -4.22
N SER A 132 -0.66 15.81 -3.05
CA SER A 132 -1.66 14.86 -2.54
C SER A 132 -2.46 15.44 -1.38
N ARG A 133 -2.43 16.76 -1.16
CA ARG A 133 -3.03 17.45 0.00
C ARG A 133 -2.52 16.94 1.36
N ILE A 134 -1.33 16.33 1.40
CA ILE A 134 -0.72 15.82 2.63
C ILE A 134 0.13 16.93 3.25
N VAL A 135 -0.13 17.25 4.52
CA VAL A 135 0.65 18.18 5.35
C VAL A 135 1.92 17.49 5.85
N GLY A 136 1.79 16.24 6.29
CA GLY A 136 2.89 15.48 6.88
C GLY A 136 2.44 14.11 7.38
N GLY A 137 3.26 13.49 8.22
CA GLY A 137 2.86 12.27 8.94
C GLY A 137 3.59 12.09 10.26
N ARG A 138 3.09 11.21 11.12
CA ARG A 138 3.67 10.98 12.46
C ARG A 138 4.61 9.79 12.54
N SER A 139 4.64 8.94 11.51
CA SER A 139 5.47 7.73 11.50
C SER A 139 6.39 7.70 10.30
N ALA A 140 7.70 7.63 10.54
CA ALA A 140 8.72 7.51 9.50
C ALA A 140 9.28 6.09 9.44
N THR A 141 9.21 5.49 8.26
CA THR A 141 9.74 4.15 7.96
C THR A 141 10.92 4.23 7.01
N LEU A 142 12.05 3.65 7.42
CA LEU A 142 13.20 3.36 6.59
C LEU A 142 13.08 1.93 6.04
N SER A 143 13.28 1.78 4.73
CA SER A 143 13.34 0.50 4.04
C SER A 143 14.74 0.32 3.45
N ILE A 144 15.38 -0.81 3.74
CA ILE A 144 16.73 -1.13 3.27
C ILE A 144 16.68 -2.47 2.55
N LYS A 145 17.28 -2.54 1.36
CA LYS A 145 17.59 -3.81 0.71
C LYS A 145 19.08 -3.96 0.59
N PHE A 146 19.61 -5.09 1.04
CA PHE A 146 21.02 -5.44 0.92
C PHE A 146 21.34 -6.06 -0.44
N ALA A 147 22.63 -6.15 -0.77
CA ALA A 147 23.13 -6.81 -1.97
C ALA A 147 22.72 -8.28 -2.04
N THR A 148 22.61 -8.93 -0.88
CA THR A 148 22.07 -10.29 -0.65
C THR A 148 20.57 -10.40 -0.92
N PHE A 149 19.89 -9.30 -1.28
CA PHE A 149 18.44 -9.18 -1.44
C PHE A 149 17.62 -9.34 -0.16
N GLU A 150 18.26 -9.48 1.00
CA GLU A 150 17.60 -9.32 2.30
C GLU A 150 16.96 -7.92 2.38
N TYR A 151 15.72 -7.88 2.84
CA TYR A 151 14.92 -6.66 2.92
C TYR A 151 14.47 -6.42 4.36
N ILE A 152 14.84 -5.27 4.92
CA ILE A 152 14.49 -4.87 6.28
C ILE A 152 13.75 -3.54 6.26
N THR A 153 12.82 -3.40 7.19
CA THR A 153 12.10 -2.15 7.45
C THR A 153 12.22 -1.79 8.93
N ARG A 154 12.42 -0.51 9.20
CA ARG A 154 12.42 0.07 10.54
C ARG A 154 11.53 1.28 10.57
N CYS A 155 10.66 1.35 11.54
CA CYS A 155 9.74 2.46 11.73
C CYS A 155 10.04 3.16 13.05
N LYS A 156 9.89 4.48 13.06
CA LYS A 156 9.83 5.28 14.28
C LYS A 156 8.63 6.22 14.20
N SER A 157 7.74 6.10 15.16
CA SER A 157 6.65 7.04 15.40
C SER A 157 7.11 8.14 16.34
N VAL A 158 6.60 9.35 16.12
CA VAL A 158 6.90 10.55 16.90
C VAL A 158 5.60 11.29 17.24
N ASP A 159 5.60 12.07 18.32
CA ASP A 159 4.41 12.77 18.80
C ASP A 159 4.13 14.08 18.05
N PHE A 160 5.02 14.48 17.15
CA PHE A 160 4.89 15.68 16.32
C PHE A 160 4.73 15.33 14.84
N VAL A 161 4.21 16.27 14.06
CA VAL A 161 3.99 16.07 12.62
C VAL A 161 5.28 16.31 11.85
N ILE A 162 5.74 15.30 11.10
CA ILE A 162 6.90 15.41 10.23
C ILE A 162 6.45 16.04 8.91
N GLN A 163 6.81 17.32 8.71
CA GLN A 163 6.39 18.11 7.55
C GLN A 163 7.55 18.54 6.63
N ASN A 164 8.79 18.53 7.14
CA ASN A 164 9.96 19.01 6.43
C ASN A 164 11.13 18.01 6.46
N VAL A 165 12.17 18.30 5.69
CA VAL A 165 13.31 17.39 5.51
C VAL A 165 14.15 17.37 6.78
N GLU A 166 14.24 18.50 7.45
CA GLU A 166 15.02 18.73 8.67
C GLU A 166 14.47 17.92 9.84
N MET A 167 13.16 17.67 9.88
CA MET A 167 12.52 16.75 10.83
C MET A 167 12.66 15.28 10.40
N LEU A 168 12.46 14.99 9.11
CA LEU A 168 12.45 13.60 8.62
C LEU A 168 13.84 12.95 8.61
N TYR A 169 14.84 13.68 8.13
CA TYR A 169 16.18 13.14 7.87
C TYR A 169 16.88 12.61 9.14
N PRO A 170 16.93 13.34 10.27
CA PRO A 170 17.57 12.85 11.49
C PRO A 170 16.94 11.55 12.01
N ILE A 171 15.62 11.40 11.84
CA ILE A 171 14.90 10.19 12.23
C ILE A 171 15.37 9.00 11.41
N VAL A 172 15.33 9.10 10.08
CA VAL A 172 15.71 7.97 9.21
C VAL A 172 17.23 7.73 9.19
N GLU A 173 18.04 8.76 9.35
CA GLU A 173 19.50 8.61 9.50
C GLU A 173 19.83 7.88 10.80
N GLY A 174 19.16 8.21 11.90
CA GLY A 174 19.30 7.49 13.17
C GLY A 174 18.90 6.02 13.06
N LEU A 175 17.84 5.70 12.30
CA LEU A 175 17.46 4.32 11.99
C LEU A 175 18.53 3.61 11.15
N LEU A 176 19.07 4.29 10.12
CA LEU A 176 20.13 3.72 9.27
C LEU A 176 21.40 3.43 10.08
N LYS A 177 21.83 4.36 10.94
CA LYS A 177 23.01 4.20 11.81
C LYS A 177 22.86 2.96 12.70
N LYS A 178 21.70 2.79 13.35
CA LYS A 178 21.42 1.63 14.21
C LYS A 178 21.49 0.30 13.45
N GLU A 179 20.93 0.23 12.25
CA GLU A 179 20.97 -1.01 11.45
C GLU A 179 22.34 -1.37 10.89
N LEU A 180 23.23 -0.38 10.74
CA LEU A 180 24.60 -0.58 10.25
C LEU A 180 25.58 -0.94 11.37
N VAL A 181 25.20 -0.84 12.65
CA VAL A 181 26.07 -1.28 13.75
C VAL A 181 26.30 -2.79 13.65
N GLY A 182 27.54 -3.20 13.40
CA GLY A 182 27.91 -4.61 13.29
C GLY A 182 27.54 -5.28 11.96
N ARG A 183 27.04 -4.54 10.96
CA ARG A 183 26.77 -5.05 9.60
C ARG A 183 27.65 -4.33 8.58
N HIS A 184 28.26 -5.09 7.67
CA HIS A 184 29.11 -4.58 6.60
C HIS A 184 28.56 -4.86 5.19
N ASP A 185 27.33 -5.37 5.09
CA ASP A 185 26.72 -5.69 3.81
C ASP A 185 26.45 -4.44 2.98
N ALA A 186 26.74 -4.52 1.68
CA ALA A 186 26.43 -3.44 0.75
C ALA A 186 24.91 -3.27 0.62
N ILE A 187 24.44 -2.02 0.64
CA ILE A 187 23.03 -1.67 0.45
C ILE A 187 22.81 -1.33 -1.02
N ARG A 188 21.71 -1.83 -1.59
CA ARG A 188 21.31 -1.61 -3.00
C ARG A 188 19.99 -0.86 -3.16
N LEU A 189 19.21 -0.68 -2.09
CA LEU A 189 17.98 0.10 -2.09
C LEU A 189 17.82 0.78 -0.76
N LEU A 190 17.46 2.05 -0.82
CA LEU A 190 16.94 2.81 0.32
C LEU A 190 15.55 3.33 -0.04
N GLY A 191 14.66 3.29 0.94
CA GLY A 191 13.32 3.85 0.83
C GLY A 191 12.92 4.56 2.12
N VAL A 192 12.17 5.64 1.96
CA VAL A 192 11.60 6.42 3.06
C VAL A 192 10.10 6.49 2.85
N ARG A 193 9.34 6.24 3.91
CA ARG A 193 7.88 6.29 3.90
C ARG A 193 7.37 7.01 5.13
N LEU A 194 6.40 7.88 4.94
CA LEU A 194 5.55 8.45 5.98
C LEU A 194 4.23 7.69 6.02
N SER A 195 3.75 7.41 7.23
CA SER A 195 2.42 6.89 7.52
C SER A 195 1.81 7.67 8.67
N ASP A 196 0.53 7.40 8.97
CA ASP A 196 -0.28 8.22 9.86
C ASP A 196 -0.28 9.68 9.37
N LEU A 197 -0.85 9.84 8.17
CA LEU A 197 -0.77 11.07 7.38
C LEU A 197 -1.83 12.06 7.83
N ILE A 198 -1.46 13.35 7.80
CA ILE A 198 -2.35 14.47 8.07
C ILE A 198 -2.58 15.23 6.77
N PHE A 199 -3.83 15.61 6.50
CA PHE A 199 -4.27 16.24 5.26
C PHE A 199 -4.72 17.69 5.50
N TYR A 200 -4.58 18.55 4.49
CA TYR A 200 -5.12 19.91 4.52
C TYR A 200 -6.66 19.87 4.48
N GLY A 201 -7.33 20.67 5.32
CA GLY A 201 -8.79 20.86 5.28
C GLY A 201 -9.63 19.73 5.91
N PHE A 202 -9.04 18.91 6.78
CA PHE A 202 -9.77 17.94 7.59
C PHE A 202 -9.59 18.30 9.06
N ASN A 203 -10.59 18.96 9.67
CA ASN A 203 -10.73 18.94 11.12
C ASN A 203 -11.21 17.53 11.51
N PHE A 204 -10.44 16.85 12.35
CA PHE A 204 -10.90 15.63 13.00
C PHE A 204 -11.77 16.06 14.17
N ASP A 205 -13.09 16.12 13.98
CA ASP A 205 -14.02 16.20 15.09
C ASP A 205 -14.08 14.82 15.75
N GLU A 206 -13.39 14.68 16.90
CA GLU A 206 -13.40 13.44 17.70
C GLU A 206 -14.80 13.08 18.22
N GLU A 207 -15.77 14.00 18.18
CA GLU A 207 -17.11 13.78 18.74
C GLU A 207 -18.14 13.21 17.75
N ASN A 208 -17.98 13.35 16.42
CA ASN A 208 -19.07 13.01 15.48
C ASN A 208 -18.73 12.15 14.25
N GLY A 209 -17.53 11.57 14.16
CA GLY A 209 -17.24 10.49 13.20
C GLY A 209 -17.59 10.79 11.73
N GLY A 210 -17.61 12.07 11.34
CA GLY A 210 -17.96 12.57 10.02
C GLY A 210 -16.91 13.56 9.53
N VAL A 211 -16.72 13.60 8.21
CA VAL A 211 -15.87 14.58 7.54
C VAL A 211 -16.77 15.70 7.04
N GLU A 212 -16.60 16.92 7.54
CA GLU A 212 -17.10 18.12 6.88
C GLU A 212 -15.96 18.74 6.06
N GLU A 213 -16.20 18.97 4.76
CA GLU A 213 -15.33 19.79 3.92
C GLU A 213 -15.67 21.27 4.20
N GLU A 214 -14.77 22.01 4.83
CA GLU A 214 -14.86 23.48 4.87
C GLU A 214 -14.46 24.06 3.50
N GLU A 215 -15.45 24.55 2.75
CA GLU A 215 -15.24 25.54 1.69
C GLU A 215 -14.98 26.91 2.33
N GLU A 216 -13.72 27.27 2.59
CA GLU A 216 -13.38 28.68 2.85
C GLU A 216 -12.65 29.34 1.68
N LEU A 217 -13.49 30.07 0.95
CA LEU A 217 -13.29 31.30 0.19
C LEU A 217 -12.04 32.12 0.56
N GLN A 218 -11.38 32.60 -0.49
CA GLN A 218 -10.43 33.71 -0.45
C GLN A 218 -10.99 34.93 0.28
N GLN A 219 -10.48 35.26 1.47
CA GLN A 219 -10.23 36.63 1.95
C GLN A 219 -9.66 36.60 3.36
N GLY A 220 -8.46 37.17 3.57
CA GLY A 220 -7.96 37.40 4.94
C GLY A 220 -6.46 37.29 5.16
N VAL A 221 -5.64 37.76 4.22
CA VAL A 221 -4.25 38.13 4.58
C VAL A 221 -4.34 39.41 5.41
N SER A 222 -4.56 39.30 6.72
CA SER A 222 -4.20 40.28 7.75
C SER A 222 -4.76 39.82 9.09
N ASN A 223 -3.92 39.24 9.95
CA ASN A 223 -3.88 39.52 11.40
C ASN A 223 -2.94 38.52 12.10
N TYR A 224 -1.65 38.60 11.76
CA TYR A 224 -0.59 38.31 12.72
C TYR A 224 -0.01 39.66 13.15
N LEU A 225 -0.64 40.29 14.15
CA LEU A 225 -0.04 41.35 14.94
C LEU A 225 -0.32 41.09 16.42
N ILE A 226 0.68 40.48 17.06
CA ILE A 226 1.19 40.70 18.41
C ILE A 226 0.32 41.59 19.32
N LYS A 227 -0.02 41.06 20.50
CA LYS A 227 0.11 41.79 21.79
C LYS A 227 0.03 40.81 22.97
N PHE A 228 1.10 40.87 23.77
CA PHE A 228 1.38 40.36 25.13
C PHE A 228 0.56 39.20 25.70
#